data_AF-A0A7X8QEV2-F1
#
_entry.id   AF-A0A7X8QEV2-F1
#
_cell.length_a   1.000
_cell.length_b   1.000
_cell.length_c   1.000
_cell.angle_alpha   90.00
_cell.angle_beta   90.00
_cell.angle_gamma   90.00
#
_symmetry.space_group_name_H-M   'P 1'
#
loop_
_entity.id
_entity.type
_entity.pdbx_description
1 polymer ?
#
loop_
_entity_poly.entity_id
_entity_poly.type
_entity_poly.pdbx_seq_one_letter_code
_entity_poly.pdbx_strand_id
1 'polypeptide(L)'
;GFIRVLTLVDGNDVKTDAFQNEFSAGDLTVTKEIAGNYADPDDEFEIIVTLTPVEGKVLNSSAIEYDGGTISVLNEQTGAIKIAYSGIKGGDSFTIQNIPYDVNYLVEEVTNEEGFANGYTVNYDELRKGLMNYKAIFTTITNTRITEVPTGVNLDNLPYVLILGAASVGLVAFTLKRRFSDDR
;
A
#
# COMPACT_ATOMS: atom_id res chain seq x y z
N GLY A 1 66.33 0.54 17.41
CA GLY A 1 65.11 1.11 16.80
C GLY A 1 63.94 0.78 17.71
N PHE A 2 63.00 1.70 17.88
CA PHE A 2 61.83 1.47 18.73
C PHE A 2 60.72 0.76 17.95
N ILE A 3 60.17 -0.29 18.53
CA ILE A 3 58.94 -0.92 18.06
C ILE A 3 57.78 -0.05 18.54
N ARG A 4 56.97 0.47 17.63
CA ARG A 4 55.69 1.11 17.99
C ARG A 4 54.64 0.01 18.04
N VAL A 5 54.09 -0.25 19.23
CA VAL A 5 52.95 -1.14 19.42
C VAL A 5 51.71 -0.28 19.58
N LEU A 6 50.73 -0.44 18.69
CA LEU A 6 49.43 0.21 18.85
C LEU A 6 48.74 -0.40 20.06
N THR A 7 48.48 0.40 21.09
CA THR A 7 47.77 -0.02 22.31
C THR A 7 46.40 0.63 22.28
N LEU A 8 45.35 -0.18 22.38
CA LEU A 8 43.99 0.32 22.57
C LEU A 8 43.78 0.57 24.06
N VAL A 9 43.21 1.73 24.38
CA VAL A 9 42.88 2.12 25.75
C VAL A 9 41.41 2.55 25.82
N ASP A 10 40.75 2.32 26.94
CA ASP A 10 39.38 2.76 27.17
C ASP A 10 39.32 4.26 27.58
N GLY A 11 38.12 4.75 27.94
CA GLY A 11 37.92 6.13 28.39
C GLY A 11 38.66 6.51 29.68
N ASN A 12 39.30 5.55 30.37
CA ASN A 12 40.05 5.73 31.61
C ASN A 12 41.55 5.40 31.45
N ASP A 13 42.06 5.31 30.21
CA ASP A 13 43.46 4.99 29.88
C ASP A 13 43.90 3.58 30.33
N VAL A 14 42.94 2.66 30.49
CA VAL A 14 43.21 1.25 30.80
C VAL A 14 43.33 0.48 29.50
N LYS A 15 44.35 -0.37 29.38
CA LYS A 15 44.52 -1.26 28.21
C LYS A 15 43.26 -2.10 28.00
N THR A 16 42.73 -2.06 26.79
CA THR A 16 41.64 -2.93 26.35
C THR A 16 42.12 -3.83 25.21
N ASP A 17 41.73 -5.10 25.26
CA ASP A 17 42.09 -6.10 24.27
C ASP A 17 41.04 -6.22 23.14
N ALA A 18 39.91 -5.51 23.24
CA ALA A 18 38.84 -5.56 22.24
C ALA A 18 38.05 -4.25 22.13
N PHE A 19 37.47 -4.02 20.95
CA PHE A 19 36.42 -3.03 20.70
C PHE A 19 35.14 -3.76 20.30
N GLN A 20 33.99 -3.27 20.78
CA GLN A 20 32.69 -3.85 20.47
C GLN A 20 32.08 -3.15 19.26
N ASN A 21 31.64 -3.93 18.28
CA ASN A 21 30.83 -3.45 17.17
C ASN A 21 29.36 -3.82 17.42
N GLU A 22 28.46 -2.91 17.11
CA GLU A 22 27.02 -3.15 17.12
C GLU A 22 26.51 -3.25 15.68
N PHE A 23 25.69 -4.27 15.41
CA PHE A 23 24.98 -4.44 14.16
C PHE A 23 23.50 -4.51 14.45
N SER A 24 22.73 -3.65 13.80
CA SER A 24 21.28 -3.56 13.97
C SER A 24 20.59 -3.80 12.62
N ALA A 25 19.53 -4.59 12.66
CA ALA A 25 18.70 -4.90 11.51
C ALA A 25 17.22 -4.92 11.94
N GLY A 26 16.33 -4.83 10.96
CA GLY A 26 14.90 -4.93 11.18
C GLY A 26 14.18 -5.59 10.03
N ASP A 27 12.90 -5.83 10.25
CA ASP A 27 12.03 -6.54 9.32
C ASP A 27 11.03 -5.59 8.67
N LEU A 28 10.70 -5.81 7.41
CA LEU A 28 9.69 -5.08 6.66
C LEU A 28 8.58 -6.05 6.26
N THR A 29 7.39 -5.86 6.84
CA THR A 29 6.18 -6.60 6.47
C THR A 29 5.29 -5.75 5.56
N VAL A 30 4.92 -6.30 4.41
CA VAL A 30 4.02 -5.68 3.45
C VAL A 30 2.69 -6.44 3.45
N THR A 31 1.58 -5.73 3.64
CA THR A 31 0.23 -6.30 3.58
C THR A 31 -0.51 -5.79 2.34
N LYS A 32 -1.19 -6.69 1.65
CA LYS A 32 -2.06 -6.35 0.52
C LYS A 32 -3.51 -6.33 0.96
N GLU A 33 -4.20 -5.23 0.74
CA GLU A 33 -5.64 -5.12 0.93
C GLU A 33 -6.34 -4.85 -0.40
N ILE A 34 -7.57 -5.35 -0.52
CA ILE A 34 -8.49 -5.03 -1.60
C ILE A 34 -9.79 -4.47 -1.02
N ALA A 35 -10.38 -3.50 -1.70
CA ALA A 35 -11.59 -2.81 -1.29
C ALA A 35 -12.45 -2.42 -2.50
N GLY A 36 -13.69 -2.04 -2.22
CA GLY A 36 -14.68 -1.64 -3.22
C GLY A 36 -15.63 -2.76 -3.62
N ASN A 37 -16.79 -2.39 -4.16
CA ASN A 37 -17.89 -3.30 -4.46
C ASN A 37 -17.65 -4.17 -5.70
N TYR A 38 -16.56 -3.95 -6.43
CA TYR A 38 -16.18 -4.71 -7.60
C TYR A 38 -14.77 -5.33 -7.45
N ALA A 39 -14.33 -5.50 -6.20
CA ALA A 39 -13.12 -6.24 -5.88
C ALA A 39 -13.35 -7.75 -6.04
N ASP A 40 -12.37 -8.43 -6.62
CA ASP A 40 -12.29 -9.88 -6.76
C ASP A 40 -11.17 -10.39 -5.83
N PRO A 41 -11.47 -11.27 -4.86
CA PRO A 41 -10.47 -11.82 -3.94
C PRO A 41 -9.44 -12.74 -4.61
N ASP A 42 -9.71 -13.22 -5.83
CA ASP A 42 -8.79 -14.07 -6.57
C ASP A 42 -7.82 -13.30 -7.48
N ASP A 43 -7.99 -11.97 -7.61
CA ASP A 43 -7.07 -11.13 -8.35
C ASP A 43 -5.67 -11.12 -7.69
N GLU A 44 -4.65 -11.31 -8.52
CA GLU A 44 -3.26 -11.35 -8.11
C GLU A 44 -2.52 -10.07 -8.52
N PHE A 45 -1.60 -9.63 -7.67
CA PHE A 45 -0.82 -8.41 -7.84
C PHE A 45 0.69 -8.71 -7.78
N GLU A 46 1.48 -7.86 -8.42
CA GLU A 46 2.94 -7.89 -8.36
C GLU A 46 3.46 -6.70 -7.55
N ILE A 47 4.20 -6.98 -6.48
CA ILE A 47 4.76 -5.98 -5.57
C ILE A 47 6.28 -6.07 -5.60
N ILE A 48 6.94 -4.94 -5.77
CA ILE A 48 8.38 -4.79 -5.81
C ILE A 48 8.84 -4.02 -4.57
N VAL A 49 9.81 -4.61 -3.86
CA VAL A 49 10.53 -3.92 -2.80
C VAL A 49 11.95 -3.63 -3.26
N THR A 50 12.34 -2.36 -3.24
CA THR A 50 13.69 -1.90 -3.56
C THR A 50 14.43 -1.56 -2.28
N LEU A 51 15.65 -2.08 -2.11
CA LEU A 51 16.53 -1.82 -0.98
C LEU A 51 17.82 -1.15 -1.46
N THR A 52 18.06 0.06 -0.96
CA THR A 52 19.19 0.90 -1.37
C THR A 52 19.97 1.37 -0.14
N PRO A 53 21.24 0.96 0.05
CA PRO A 53 22.04 1.47 1.15
C PRO A 53 22.23 2.98 1.04
N VAL A 54 22.36 3.67 2.18
CA VAL A 54 22.76 5.08 2.18
C VAL A 54 24.14 5.28 1.56
N GLU A 55 24.44 6.51 1.16
CA GLU A 55 25.72 6.89 0.56
C GLU A 55 26.92 6.44 1.41
N GLY A 56 27.95 5.90 0.76
CA GLY A 56 29.16 5.42 1.42
C GLY A 56 29.05 4.04 2.06
N LYS A 57 27.88 3.38 2.01
CA LYS A 57 27.69 2.00 2.46
C LYS A 57 27.46 1.04 1.30
N VAL A 58 27.76 -0.23 1.55
CA VAL A 58 27.51 -1.34 0.62
C VAL A 58 26.60 -2.34 1.32
N LEU A 59 25.50 -2.68 0.66
CA LEU A 59 24.56 -3.68 1.14
C LEU A 59 25.04 -5.07 0.72
N ASN A 60 25.20 -5.97 1.70
CA ASN A 60 25.38 -7.38 1.42
C ASN A 60 24.02 -8.08 1.43
N SER A 61 23.49 -8.38 0.24
CA SER A 61 22.18 -9.00 0.07
C SER A 61 22.09 -10.45 0.55
N SER A 62 23.22 -11.15 0.73
CA SER A 62 23.22 -12.55 1.20
C SER A 62 22.73 -12.72 2.65
N ALA A 63 22.71 -11.65 3.44
CA ALA A 63 22.19 -11.66 4.80
C ALA A 63 20.68 -11.38 4.87
N ILE A 64 20.06 -10.93 3.77
CA ILE A 64 18.63 -10.58 3.73
C ILE A 64 17.82 -11.85 3.52
N GLU A 65 16.81 -12.04 4.36
CA GLU A 65 15.95 -13.22 4.32
C GLU A 65 14.58 -12.85 3.73
N TYR A 66 14.11 -13.63 2.77
CA TYR A 66 12.83 -13.43 2.10
C TYR A 66 12.26 -14.77 1.62
N ASP A 67 10.93 -14.88 1.55
CA ASP A 67 10.23 -16.07 1.06
C ASP A 67 9.28 -15.69 -0.10
N GLY A 68 9.08 -16.56 -1.08
CA GLY A 68 8.15 -16.33 -2.20
C GLY A 68 8.52 -15.25 -3.24
N GLY A 69 9.60 -14.48 -3.05
CA GLY A 69 10.05 -13.42 -3.96
C GLY A 69 11.24 -13.79 -4.85
N THR A 70 11.47 -12.99 -5.91
CA THR A 70 12.64 -13.09 -6.80
C THR A 70 13.55 -11.88 -6.64
N ILE A 71 14.80 -12.12 -6.26
CA ILE A 71 15.81 -11.06 -6.09
C ILE A 71 16.50 -10.70 -7.40
N SER A 72 16.89 -9.43 -7.56
CA SER A 72 17.84 -8.99 -8.59
C SER A 72 18.73 -7.88 -8.06
N VAL A 73 20.00 -7.89 -8.46
CA VAL A 73 20.94 -6.80 -8.16
C VAL A 73 20.68 -5.63 -9.09
N LEU A 74 20.47 -4.44 -8.51
CA LEU A 74 20.31 -3.19 -9.25
C LEU A 74 21.63 -2.47 -9.47
N ASN A 75 22.55 -2.59 -8.51
CA ASN A 75 23.85 -1.94 -8.55
C ASN A 75 24.89 -2.81 -7.84
N GLU A 76 25.87 -3.31 -8.60
CA GLU A 76 26.92 -4.19 -8.08
C GLU A 76 27.90 -3.47 -7.15
N GLN A 77 28.09 -2.15 -7.33
CA GLN A 77 29.03 -1.36 -6.53
C GLN A 77 28.46 -1.05 -5.13
N THR A 78 27.17 -0.76 -5.05
CA THR A 78 26.50 -0.45 -3.77
C THR A 78 25.82 -1.68 -3.18
N GLY A 79 25.57 -2.72 -3.96
CA GLY A 79 24.76 -3.88 -3.53
C GLY A 79 23.27 -3.57 -3.41
N ALA A 80 22.78 -2.49 -4.01
CA ALA A 80 21.34 -2.21 -4.06
C ALA A 80 20.61 -3.34 -4.80
N ILE A 81 19.46 -3.74 -4.29
CA ILE A 81 18.67 -4.86 -4.82
C ILE A 81 17.20 -4.49 -4.99
N LYS A 82 16.50 -5.27 -5.81
CA LYS A 82 15.04 -5.37 -5.84
C LYS A 82 14.62 -6.79 -5.52
N ILE A 83 13.47 -6.94 -4.87
CA ILE A 83 12.80 -8.21 -4.64
C ILE A 83 11.38 -8.08 -5.18
N ALA A 84 11.04 -8.88 -6.19
CA ALA A 84 9.73 -8.89 -6.83
C ALA A 84 8.90 -10.07 -6.31
N TYR A 85 7.70 -9.78 -5.84
CA TYR A 85 6.71 -10.74 -5.36
C TYR A 85 5.56 -10.76 -6.35
N SER A 86 5.21 -11.93 -6.87
CA SER A 86 4.08 -12.12 -7.78
C SER A 86 3.03 -13.02 -7.14
N GLY A 87 1.79 -12.94 -7.62
CA GLY A 87 0.72 -13.81 -7.11
C GLY A 87 0.17 -13.39 -5.75
N ILE A 88 0.38 -12.13 -5.35
CA ILE A 88 -0.09 -11.62 -4.06
C ILE A 88 -1.57 -11.27 -4.17
N LYS A 89 -2.43 -11.90 -3.36
CA LYS A 89 -3.88 -11.65 -3.35
C LYS A 89 -4.29 -10.68 -2.25
N GLY A 90 -5.56 -10.26 -2.28
CA GLY A 90 -6.14 -9.48 -1.19
C GLY A 90 -6.14 -10.24 0.13
N GLY A 91 -5.57 -9.63 1.18
CA GLY A 91 -5.40 -10.23 2.51
C GLY A 91 -4.05 -10.91 2.71
N ASP A 92 -3.25 -11.10 1.66
CA ASP A 92 -1.93 -11.68 1.78
C ASP A 92 -0.94 -10.71 2.43
N SER A 93 0.10 -11.27 3.04
CA SER A 93 1.23 -10.52 3.57
C SER A 93 2.52 -11.30 3.38
N PHE A 94 3.63 -10.58 3.21
CA PHE A 94 4.96 -11.16 3.18
C PHE A 94 5.93 -10.30 4.01
N THR A 95 7.03 -10.90 4.44
CA THR A 95 8.04 -10.21 5.27
C THR A 95 9.43 -10.42 4.70
N ILE A 96 10.16 -9.32 4.57
CA ILE A 96 11.61 -9.33 4.31
C ILE A 96 12.30 -9.09 5.64
N GLN A 97 13.10 -10.05 6.08
CA GLN A 97 13.73 -10.06 7.39
C GLN A 97 15.21 -9.67 7.29
N ASN A 98 15.75 -9.24 8.43
CA ASN A 98 17.18 -8.95 8.61
C ASN A 98 17.71 -7.88 7.63
N ILE A 99 16.92 -6.84 7.36
CA ILE A 99 17.38 -5.69 6.58
C ILE A 99 18.26 -4.81 7.48
N PRO A 100 19.54 -4.59 7.14
CA PRO A 100 20.43 -3.76 7.94
C PRO A 100 19.89 -2.34 8.13
N TYR A 101 20.21 -1.73 9.27
CA TYR A 101 19.96 -0.30 9.44
C TYR A 101 20.76 0.53 8.42
N ASP A 102 20.27 1.74 8.14
CA ASP A 102 20.79 2.63 7.11
C ASP A 102 20.63 2.09 5.67
N VAL A 103 19.57 1.30 5.46
CA VAL A 103 19.08 0.90 4.14
C VAL A 103 17.75 1.60 3.89
N ASN A 104 17.65 2.35 2.80
CA ASN A 104 16.39 2.89 2.33
C ASN A 104 15.58 1.78 1.66
N TYR A 105 14.31 1.68 2.01
CA TYR A 105 13.37 0.78 1.36
C TYR A 105 12.30 1.58 0.61
N LEU A 106 11.78 0.98 -0.46
CA LEU A 106 10.68 1.49 -1.26
C LEU A 106 9.81 0.32 -1.72
N VAL A 107 8.53 0.37 -1.40
CA VAL A 107 7.51 -0.61 -1.79
C VAL A 107 6.63 -0.01 -2.88
N GLU A 108 6.51 -0.71 -4.00
CA GLU A 108 5.73 -0.31 -5.17
C GLU A 108 4.98 -1.51 -5.74
N GLU A 109 3.75 -1.28 -6.18
CA GLU A 109 2.98 -2.25 -6.95
C GLU A 109 3.10 -1.96 -8.45
N VAL A 110 3.20 -3.01 -9.26
CA VAL A 110 3.25 -2.89 -10.72
C VAL A 110 1.88 -2.47 -11.25
N THR A 111 1.86 -1.36 -11.98
CA THR A 111 0.66 -0.80 -12.61
C THR A 111 0.82 -0.69 -14.12
N ASN A 112 -0.30 -0.51 -14.81
CA ASN A 112 -0.29 -0.05 -16.20
C ASN A 112 0.15 1.42 -16.31
N GLU A 113 0.22 1.95 -17.54
CA GLU A 113 0.62 3.34 -17.82
C GLU A 113 -0.30 4.39 -17.17
N GLU A 114 -1.54 4.01 -16.86
CA GLU A 114 -2.54 4.86 -16.22
C GLU A 114 -2.50 4.77 -14.68
N GLY A 115 -1.60 3.95 -14.11
CA GLY A 115 -1.45 3.80 -12.67
C GLY A 115 -2.44 2.82 -12.01
N PHE A 116 -3.13 2.00 -12.80
CA PHE A 116 -4.03 0.95 -12.30
C PHE A 116 -3.34 -0.42 -12.26
N ALA A 117 -3.56 -1.17 -11.19
CA ALA A 117 -3.18 -2.58 -11.11
C ALA A 117 -4.45 -3.43 -11.27
N ASN A 118 -4.57 -4.19 -12.36
CA ASN A 118 -5.76 -5.00 -12.66
C ASN A 118 -7.10 -4.22 -12.58
N GLY A 119 -7.10 -2.94 -12.98
CA GLY A 119 -8.28 -2.06 -12.90
C GLY A 119 -8.58 -1.50 -11.50
N TYR A 120 -7.73 -1.71 -10.51
CA TYR A 120 -7.81 -1.10 -9.19
C TYR A 120 -7.02 0.20 -9.13
N THR A 121 -7.54 1.18 -8.40
CA THR A 121 -6.75 2.33 -7.93
C THR A 121 -5.86 1.86 -6.78
N VAL A 122 -4.56 2.09 -6.91
CA VAL A 122 -3.56 1.69 -5.90
C VAL A 122 -3.33 2.84 -4.92
N ASN A 123 -3.52 2.57 -3.63
CA ASN A 123 -3.18 3.50 -2.55
C ASN A 123 -2.12 2.90 -1.63
N TYR A 124 -1.23 3.76 -1.15
CA TYR A 124 -0.15 3.39 -0.23
C TYR A 124 -0.32 4.14 1.07
N ASP A 125 0.05 3.51 2.19
CA ASP A 125 0.24 4.23 3.44
C ASP A 125 1.50 5.11 3.44
N GLU A 126 1.70 5.82 4.55
CA GLU A 126 2.84 6.71 4.73
C GLU A 126 4.18 5.95 4.86
N LEU A 127 4.12 4.66 5.20
CA LEU A 127 5.28 3.82 5.47
C LEU A 127 5.74 3.04 4.23
N ARG A 128 5.19 3.31 3.03
CA ARG A 128 5.62 2.66 1.77
C ARG A 128 7.10 2.82 1.46
N LYS A 129 7.73 3.85 2.01
CA LYS A 129 9.15 4.15 1.82
C LYS A 129 9.74 4.75 3.08
N GLY A 130 11.01 4.49 3.33
CA GLY A 130 11.67 5.02 4.51
C GLY A 130 13.07 4.48 4.68
N LEU A 131 13.68 4.82 5.82
CA LEU A 131 14.95 4.27 6.25
C LEU A 131 14.69 3.12 7.22
N MET A 132 15.40 2.00 7.08
CA MET A 132 15.42 0.96 8.10
C MET A 132 16.18 1.47 9.32
N ASN A 133 15.43 1.77 10.39
CA ASN A 133 15.95 2.24 11.68
C ASN A 133 15.10 1.75 12.88
N TYR A 134 14.19 0.81 12.63
CA TYR A 134 13.36 0.15 13.63
C TYR A 134 13.47 -1.36 13.49
N LYS A 135 13.17 -2.10 14.56
CA LYS A 135 13.19 -3.57 14.56
C LYS A 135 12.14 -4.17 13.61
N ALA A 136 11.01 -3.51 13.45
CA ALA A 136 9.96 -3.95 12.54
C ALA A 136 9.22 -2.72 11.97
N ILE A 137 8.94 -2.77 10.67
CA ILE A 137 8.14 -1.79 9.93
C ILE A 137 7.01 -2.56 9.23
N PHE A 138 5.82 -2.01 9.29
CA PHE A 138 4.63 -2.56 8.64
C PHE A 138 4.11 -1.53 7.65
N THR A 139 3.86 -1.94 6.41
CA THR A 139 3.25 -1.09 5.39
C THR A 139 2.14 -1.82 4.67
N THR A 140 1.12 -1.08 4.25
CA THR A 140 -0.07 -1.60 3.58
C THR A 140 -0.25 -0.94 2.22
N ILE A 141 -0.56 -1.77 1.22
CA ILE A 141 -1.01 -1.33 -0.11
C ILE A 141 -2.50 -1.68 -0.22
N THR A 142 -3.35 -0.69 -0.46
CA THR A 142 -4.80 -0.89 -0.58
C THR A 142 -5.26 -0.63 -2.00
N ASN A 143 -5.78 -1.67 -2.65
CA ASN A 143 -6.35 -1.59 -3.99
C ASN A 143 -7.86 -1.42 -3.93
N THR A 144 -8.37 -0.35 -4.52
CA THR A 144 -9.82 -0.09 -4.55
C THR A 144 -10.37 -0.18 -5.96
N ARG A 145 -11.42 -0.99 -6.15
CA ARG A 145 -12.16 -1.10 -7.41
C ARG A 145 -13.65 -0.99 -7.17
N ILE A 146 -14.24 0.06 -7.74
CA ILE A 146 -15.65 0.41 -7.59
C ILE A 146 -16.31 0.36 -8.96
N THR A 147 -17.55 -0.13 -9.01
CA THR A 147 -18.41 -0.02 -10.19
C THR A 147 -19.76 0.55 -9.78
N GLU A 148 -20.40 1.30 -10.68
CA GLU A 148 -21.81 1.66 -10.48
C GLU A 148 -22.67 0.42 -10.66
N VAL A 149 -23.45 0.05 -9.63
CA VAL A 149 -24.49 -0.96 -9.77
C VAL A 149 -25.71 -0.22 -10.34
N PRO A 150 -26.12 -0.46 -11.59
CA PRO A 150 -27.31 0.19 -12.13
C PRO A 150 -28.51 -0.29 -11.33
N THR A 151 -28.92 0.48 -10.33
CA THR A 151 -30.22 0.34 -9.70
C THR A 151 -31.21 0.71 -10.80
N GLY A 152 -31.96 -0.24 -11.35
CA GLY A 152 -32.90 -0.04 -12.47
C GLY A 152 -34.04 0.96 -12.20
N VAL A 153 -33.90 1.85 -11.22
CA VAL A 153 -34.73 3.00 -10.93
C VAL A 153 -34.08 4.22 -11.59
N ASN A 154 -34.17 4.30 -12.91
CA ASN A 154 -33.95 5.57 -13.59
C ASN A 154 -35.13 6.50 -13.30
N LEU A 155 -34.86 7.79 -13.13
CA LEU A 155 -35.86 8.86 -13.02
C LEU A 155 -36.70 9.05 -14.31
N ASP A 156 -36.63 8.09 -15.24
CA ASP A 156 -37.44 8.00 -16.45
C ASP A 156 -38.87 7.52 -16.18
N ASN A 157 -39.25 7.29 -14.92
CA ASN A 157 -40.64 7.18 -14.51
C ASN A 157 -41.37 8.53 -14.44
N LEU A 158 -40.76 9.62 -14.94
CA LEU A 158 -41.43 10.91 -15.22
C LEU A 158 -42.86 10.74 -15.77
N PRO A 159 -43.17 9.82 -16.71
CA PRO A 159 -44.54 9.60 -17.15
C PRO A 159 -45.48 9.23 -15.99
N TYR A 160 -45.07 8.35 -15.09
CA TYR A 160 -45.88 7.91 -13.95
C TYR A 160 -46.00 8.97 -12.85
N VAL A 161 -44.93 9.71 -12.56
CA VAL A 161 -44.93 10.82 -11.59
C VAL A 161 -45.81 11.98 -12.10
N LEU A 162 -45.75 12.29 -13.40
CA LEU A 162 -46.61 13.29 -14.04
C LEU A 162 -48.08 12.86 -14.04
N ILE A 163 -48.38 11.59 -14.31
CA ILE A 163 -49.76 11.06 -14.23
C ILE A 163 -50.29 11.15 -12.80
N LEU A 164 -49.49 10.78 -11.79
CA LEU A 164 -49.89 10.87 -10.39
C LEU A 164 -50.13 12.33 -9.98
N GLY A 165 -49.26 13.26 -10.41
CA GLY A 165 -49.45 14.69 -10.20
C GLY A 165 -50.72 15.22 -10.88
N ALA A 166 -50.96 14.88 -12.14
CA ALA A 166 -52.15 15.29 -12.88
C ALA A 166 -53.45 14.72 -12.27
N ALA A 167 -53.45 13.45 -11.86
CA ALA A 167 -54.58 12.83 -11.17
C ALA A 167 -54.89 13.54 -9.84
N SER A 168 -53.86 13.91 -9.08
CA SER A 168 -53.98 14.65 -7.83
C SER A 168 -54.60 16.04 -8.04
N VAL A 169 -54.12 16.79 -9.03
CA VAL A 169 -54.67 18.11 -9.41
C VAL A 169 -56.12 17.98 -9.90
N GLY A 170 -56.42 16.97 -10.71
CA GLY A 170 -57.78 16.69 -11.18
C GLY A 170 -58.76 16.38 -10.03
N LEU A 171 -58.34 15.61 -9.04
CA LEU A 171 -59.11 15.31 -7.82
C LEU A 171 -59.42 16.57 -7.00
N VAL A 172 -58.43 17.45 -6.84
CA VAL A 172 -58.62 18.74 -6.14
C VAL A 172 -59.59 19.65 -6.91
N ALA A 173 -59.44 19.78 -8.22
CA ALA A 173 -60.33 20.60 -9.04
C ALA A 173 -61.77 20.04 -9.04
N PHE A 174 -61.94 18.72 -9.13
CA PHE A 174 -63.24 18.07 -9.08
C PHE A 174 -63.94 18.26 -7.72
N THR A 175 -63.21 18.09 -6.62
CA THR A 175 -63.78 18.27 -5.27
C THR A 175 -64.14 19.72 -4.98
N LEU A 176 -63.36 20.69 -5.45
CA LEU A 176 -63.70 22.12 -5.37
C LEU A 176 -64.92 22.45 -6.24
N LYS A 177 -64.96 22.01 -7.51
CA LYS A 177 -66.12 22.25 -8.40
C LYS A 177 -67.42 21.68 -7.84
N ARG A 178 -67.36 20.49 -7.23
CA ARG A 178 -68.51 19.87 -6.57
C ARG A 178 -69.03 20.72 -5.40
N ARG A 179 -68.16 21.35 -4.61
CA ARG A 179 -68.57 22.22 -3.50
C ARG A 179 -69.23 23.53 -3.97
N PHE A 180 -68.78 24.10 -5.09
CA PHE A 180 -69.36 25.34 -5.63
C PHE A 180 -70.66 25.14 -6.43
N SER A 181 -70.93 23.92 -6.89
CA SER A 181 -72.18 23.61 -7.64
C SER A 181 -73.35 23.21 -6.73
N ASP A 182 -73.10 22.98 -5.44
CA ASP A 182 -74.14 22.66 -4.43
C ASP A 182 -74.75 23.91 -3.77
N ASP A 183 -74.33 25.11 -4.19
CA ASP A 183 -74.74 26.41 -3.63
C ASP A 183 -75.62 27.23 -4.61
N ARG A 184 -76.41 26.56 -5.46
CA ARG A 184 -77.41 27.19 -6.34
C ARG A 184 -78.80 26.59 -6.16
#